data_AF-A0A256W6I6-F1
#
_entry.id   AF-A0A256W6I6-F1
#
_cell.length_a   1.000
_cell.length_b   1.000
_cell.length_c   1.000
_cell.angle_alpha   90.00
_cell.angle_beta   90.00
_cell.angle_gamma   90.00
#
_symmetry.space_group_name_H-M   'P 1'
#
loop_
_entity.id
_entity.type
_entity.pdbx_description
1 polymer ?
#
loop_
_entity_poly.entity_id
_entity_poly.type
_entity_poly.pdbx_seq_one_letter_code
_entity_poly.pdbx_strand_id
1 'polypeptide(L)'
;NRTGFHEYEFPETDQANIIIDLTEGVTSDRILNLWVEFVSNTEIQGLRQTDGWANNQYVFFNAEFSKPFDEYGISLDGKPVDGPKRVSGKDIKAWVRFSTKDDEDILIKVGISAVSVEGAKNNRQKEIPGWDFEKVVNDARKAWNSELGRIEVDDPDKDRKSIRHTALTYTPYFHFGILSGQRIPCLP
;
A
#
# COMPACT_ATOMS: atom_id res chain seq x y z
N ASN A 1 -10.35 -5.54 -4.90
CA ASN A 1 -9.13 -6.13 -4.32
C ASN A 1 -8.81 -5.43 -3.01
N ARG A 2 -8.21 -6.15 -2.05
CA ARG A 2 -7.83 -5.71 -0.69
C ARG A 2 -6.32 -5.69 -0.48
N THR A 3 -5.55 -5.77 -1.57
CA THR A 3 -4.10 -5.81 -1.57
C THR A 3 -3.54 -4.79 -2.54
N GLY A 4 -2.60 -3.96 -2.09
CA GLY A 4 -1.77 -3.09 -2.93
C GLY A 4 -0.44 -3.76 -3.27
N PHE A 5 0.12 -3.42 -4.43
CA PHE A 5 1.44 -3.87 -4.87
C PHE A 5 2.27 -2.66 -5.29
N HIS A 6 3.44 -2.49 -4.69
CA HIS A 6 4.33 -1.36 -4.90
C HIS A 6 5.65 -1.86 -5.47
N GLU A 7 6.26 -1.04 -6.32
CA GLU A 7 7.60 -1.25 -6.90
C GLU A 7 8.39 0.05 -6.73
N TYR A 8 9.52 -0.05 -6.01
CA TYR A 8 10.42 1.07 -5.72
C TYR A 8 11.76 0.82 -6.38
N GLU A 9 12.11 1.71 -7.30
CA GLU A 9 13.39 1.70 -8.01
C GLU A 9 14.34 2.65 -7.28
N PHE A 10 15.45 2.11 -6.75
CA PHE A 10 16.49 2.88 -6.09
C PHE A 10 17.78 2.85 -6.93
N PRO A 11 18.58 3.93 -6.93
CA PRO A 11 19.95 3.86 -7.44
C PRO A 11 20.81 2.93 -6.57
N GLU A 12 22.04 2.63 -7.01
CA GLU A 12 23.03 1.97 -6.14
C GLU A 12 23.26 2.79 -4.85
N THR A 13 22.94 2.21 -3.69
CA THR A 13 23.11 2.84 -2.37
C THR A 13 23.09 1.80 -1.26
N ASP A 14 23.73 2.08 -0.13
CA ASP A 14 23.60 1.32 1.13
C ASP A 14 22.49 1.87 2.05
N GLN A 15 21.77 2.91 1.60
CA GLN A 15 20.79 3.65 2.40
C GLN A 15 19.43 3.81 1.69
N ALA A 16 18.96 2.80 0.97
CA ALA A 16 17.59 2.79 0.45
C ALA A 16 16.60 2.59 1.60
N ASN A 17 15.87 3.65 1.99
CA ASN A 17 14.97 3.62 3.15
C ASN A 17 13.50 3.68 2.71
N ILE A 18 12.66 2.85 3.31
CA ILE A 18 11.20 2.87 3.14
C ILE A 18 10.55 3.12 4.50
N ILE A 19 9.62 4.07 4.57
CA ILE A 19 8.93 4.47 5.79
C ILE A 19 7.45 4.09 5.69
N ILE A 20 6.94 3.48 6.76
CA ILE A 20 5.52 3.24 6.99
C ILE A 20 5.07 4.21 8.07
N ASP A 21 4.33 5.25 7.66
CA ASP A 21 3.73 6.23 8.55
C ASP A 21 2.29 5.83 8.88
N LEU A 22 2.00 5.53 10.14
CA LEU A 22 0.66 5.18 10.60
C LEU A 22 -0.15 6.38 11.10
N THR A 23 0.49 7.54 11.19
CA THR A 23 -0.03 8.76 11.80
C THR A 23 -0.58 9.72 10.76
N GLU A 24 0.02 9.74 9.57
CA GLU A 24 -0.48 10.54 8.45
C GLU A 24 -1.97 10.22 8.15
N GLY A 25 -2.74 11.27 7.83
CA GLY A 25 -4.17 11.17 7.59
C GLY A 25 -4.67 12.33 6.73
N VAL A 26 -5.56 12.03 5.79
CA VAL A 26 -6.10 13.02 4.82
C VAL A 26 -7.15 13.94 5.47
N THR A 27 -7.74 13.50 6.58
CA THR A 27 -8.83 14.18 7.30
C THR A 27 -8.45 14.46 8.75
N SER A 28 -9.28 15.22 9.46
CA SER A 28 -9.15 15.48 10.90
C SER A 28 -9.49 14.26 11.78
N ASP A 29 -9.21 13.04 11.30
CA ASP A 29 -9.50 11.82 12.02
C ASP A 29 -8.66 11.77 13.30
N ARG A 30 -9.31 11.44 14.41
CA ARG A 30 -8.63 11.21 15.68
C ARG A 30 -8.08 9.79 15.71
N ILE A 31 -6.78 9.68 15.95
CA ILE A 31 -6.11 8.40 16.22
C ILE A 31 -6.57 7.87 17.59
N LEU A 32 -7.22 6.71 17.57
CA LEU A 32 -7.63 6.00 18.79
C LEU A 32 -6.53 5.05 19.26
N ASN A 33 -5.98 4.27 18.33
CA ASN A 33 -4.97 3.26 18.62
C ASN A 33 -4.15 2.95 17.37
N LEU A 34 -2.83 3.00 17.49
CA LEU A 34 -1.91 2.47 16.50
C LEU A 34 -1.06 1.40 17.14
N TRP A 35 -0.73 0.37 16.38
CA TRP A 35 0.40 -0.47 16.69
C TRP A 35 1.05 -1.03 15.43
N VAL A 36 2.35 -1.26 15.49
CA VAL A 36 3.15 -1.87 14.42
C VAL A 36 4.00 -2.99 14.99
N GLU A 37 4.26 -4.02 14.21
CA GLU A 37 5.07 -5.17 14.57
C GLU A 37 5.92 -5.67 13.39
N PHE A 38 7.22 -5.84 13.62
CA PHE A 38 8.13 -6.57 12.74
C PHE A 38 8.02 -8.08 13.02
N VAL A 39 7.38 -8.82 12.11
CA VAL A 39 7.15 -10.27 12.22
C VAL A 39 8.41 -11.03 11.82
N SER A 40 9.07 -10.59 10.75
CA SER A 40 10.33 -11.13 10.24
C SER A 40 11.17 -10.00 9.63
N ASN A 41 12.30 -10.35 9.03
CA ASN A 41 13.08 -9.41 8.21
C ASN A 41 12.46 -9.14 6.83
N THR A 42 11.27 -9.66 6.51
CA THR A 42 10.55 -9.38 5.26
C THR A 42 9.09 -9.03 5.49
N GLU A 43 8.59 -9.07 6.73
CA GLU A 43 7.17 -8.95 7.03
C GLU A 43 6.89 -8.00 8.20
N ILE A 44 5.99 -7.05 7.97
CA ILE A 44 5.53 -6.05 8.94
C ILE A 44 4.01 -6.12 9.01
N GLN A 45 3.45 -5.98 10.20
CA GLN A 45 2.00 -5.94 10.40
C GLN A 45 1.60 -4.86 11.39
N GLY A 46 0.32 -4.48 11.40
CA GLY A 46 -0.14 -3.45 12.31
C GLY A 46 -1.63 -3.17 12.26
N LEU A 47 -2.02 -2.16 13.04
CA LEU A 47 -3.36 -1.61 13.11
C LEU A 47 -3.29 -0.10 13.08
N ARG A 48 -4.21 0.49 12.32
CA ARG A 48 -4.64 1.88 12.46
C ARG A 48 -6.11 1.90 12.85
N GLN A 49 -6.41 2.41 14.04
CA GLN A 49 -7.76 2.60 14.53
C GLN A 49 -8.05 4.10 14.69
N THR A 50 -9.08 4.58 13.99
CA THR A 50 -9.41 6.00 13.94
C THR A 50 -10.88 6.28 14.20
N ASP A 51 -11.16 7.53 14.54
CA ASP A 51 -12.49 8.07 14.73
C ASP A 51 -12.60 9.37 13.94
N GLY A 52 -13.59 9.49 13.06
CA GLY A 52 -13.68 10.63 12.16
C GLY A 52 -14.99 10.66 11.39
N TRP A 53 -14.91 10.68 10.05
CA TRP A 53 -16.10 10.59 9.20
C TRP A 53 -16.97 9.36 9.51
N ALA A 54 -16.34 8.23 9.84
CA ALA A 54 -17.03 7.09 10.42
C ALA A 54 -16.45 6.79 11.80
N ASN A 55 -17.33 6.36 12.69
CA ASN A 55 -16.95 6.07 14.07
C ASN A 55 -16.16 4.76 14.12
N ASN A 56 -15.10 4.75 14.92
CA ASN A 56 -14.36 3.53 15.31
C ASN A 56 -13.91 2.64 14.12
N GLN A 57 -13.23 3.24 13.15
CA GLN A 57 -12.70 2.53 11.97
C GLN A 57 -11.46 1.71 12.34
N TYR A 58 -11.43 0.45 11.92
CA TYR A 58 -10.26 -0.43 12.04
C TYR A 58 -9.66 -0.71 10.67
N VAL A 59 -8.35 -0.56 10.57
CA VAL A 59 -7.56 -0.98 9.41
C VAL A 59 -6.36 -1.78 9.90
N PHE A 60 -6.49 -3.10 9.85
CA PHE A 60 -5.37 -4.02 10.01
C PHE A 60 -4.62 -4.12 8.69
N PHE A 61 -3.29 -4.19 8.74
CA PHE A 61 -2.47 -4.39 7.56
C PHE A 61 -1.41 -5.46 7.78
N ASN A 62 -0.96 -6.03 6.67
CA ASN A 62 0.16 -6.96 6.63
C ASN A 62 0.95 -6.72 5.33
N ALA A 63 2.18 -6.23 5.49
CA ALA A 63 3.11 -5.89 4.42
C ALA A 63 4.21 -6.94 4.32
N GLU A 64 4.53 -7.36 3.10
CA GLU A 64 5.66 -8.25 2.80
C GLU A 64 6.51 -7.63 1.70
N PHE A 65 7.82 -7.77 1.85
CA PHE A 65 8.84 -7.18 0.98
C PHE A 65 9.54 -8.30 0.20
N SER A 66 9.94 -8.01 -1.05
CA SER A 66 10.63 -8.98 -1.91
C SER A 66 12.02 -9.36 -1.42
N LYS A 67 12.64 -8.49 -0.63
CA LYS A 67 14.00 -8.61 -0.10
C LYS A 67 13.98 -8.47 1.43
N PRO A 68 14.84 -9.19 2.17
CA PRO A 68 15.01 -8.95 3.59
C PRO A 68 15.60 -7.56 3.89
N PHE A 69 15.15 -6.93 4.97
CA PHE A 69 15.70 -5.68 5.51
C PHE A 69 17.14 -5.92 5.99
N ASP A 70 18.04 -4.98 5.69
CA ASP A 70 19.38 -4.94 6.28
C ASP A 70 19.32 -4.35 7.70
N GLU A 71 18.56 -3.27 7.85
CA GLU A 71 18.25 -2.64 9.13
C GLU A 71 16.77 -2.26 9.20
N TYR A 72 16.22 -2.17 10.40
CA TYR A 72 14.87 -1.69 10.62
C TYR A 72 14.73 -1.04 12.00
N GLY A 73 13.71 -0.20 12.15
CA GLY A 73 13.42 0.44 13.41
C GLY A 73 12.02 1.03 13.49
N ILE A 74 11.66 1.45 14.70
CA ILE A 74 10.39 2.13 15.00
C ILE A 74 10.72 3.46 15.67
N SER A 75 10.03 4.51 15.23
CA SER A 75 9.96 5.80 15.92
C SER A 75 8.59 5.93 16.58
N LEU A 76 8.58 6.28 17.86
CA LEU A 76 7.39 6.61 18.64
C LEU A 76 7.52 8.06 19.14
N ASP A 77 6.53 8.90 18.84
CA ASP A 77 6.50 10.32 19.23
C ASP A 77 7.80 11.06 18.81
N GLY A 78 8.26 10.78 17.59
CA GLY A 78 9.48 11.34 17.01
C GLY A 78 10.81 10.82 17.60
N LYS A 79 10.79 9.79 18.44
CA LYS A 79 12.00 9.20 19.06
C LYS A 79 12.17 7.73 18.66
N PRO A 80 13.41 7.30 18.35
CA PRO A 80 13.67 5.89 18.09
C PRO A 80 13.36 5.04 19.32
N VAL A 81 12.84 3.84 19.09
CA VAL A 81 12.53 2.86 20.13
C VAL A 81 13.48 1.67 20.00
N ASP A 82 14.30 1.43 21.03
CA ASP A 82 15.30 0.36 21.04
C ASP A 82 14.72 -0.97 21.55
N GLY A 83 14.79 -2.01 20.72
CA GLY A 83 14.57 -3.40 21.16
C GLY A 83 13.19 -4.03 20.94
N PRO A 84 12.04 -3.33 20.99
CA PRO A 84 10.75 -3.99 20.77
C PRO A 84 10.48 -4.17 19.28
N LYS A 85 10.15 -5.40 18.89
CA LYS A 85 9.60 -5.70 17.56
C LYS A 85 8.20 -5.15 17.39
N ARG A 86 7.47 -4.90 18.47
CA ARG A 86 6.09 -4.39 18.48
C ARG A 86 5.94 -3.17 19.38
N VAL A 87 5.36 -2.11 18.85
CA VAL A 87 5.12 -0.85 19.57
C VAL A 87 3.66 -0.42 19.35
N SER A 88 3.05 0.13 20.40
CA SER A 88 1.73 0.77 20.36
C SER A 88 1.84 2.22 20.82
N GLY A 89 1.00 3.10 20.29
CA GLY A 89 1.15 4.54 20.46
C GLY A 89 0.20 5.36 19.60
N LYS A 90 0.44 6.68 19.53
CA LYS A 90 -0.37 7.62 18.74
C LYS A 90 0.40 8.28 17.59
N ASP A 91 1.72 8.41 17.71
CA ASP A 91 2.59 8.80 16.60
C ASP A 91 3.61 7.68 16.33
N ILE A 92 3.35 6.82 15.34
CA ILE A 92 4.20 5.67 15.03
C ILE A 92 4.65 5.74 13.57
N LYS A 93 5.96 5.66 13.38
CA LYS A 93 6.59 5.46 12.07
C LYS A 93 7.51 4.25 12.16
N ALA A 94 7.33 3.28 11.27
CA ALA A 94 8.29 2.21 11.08
C ALA A 94 9.16 2.52 9.86
N TRP A 95 10.43 2.14 9.90
CA TRP A 95 11.33 2.30 8.77
C TRP A 95 12.13 1.01 8.56
N VAL A 96 12.47 0.77 7.31
CA VAL A 96 13.35 -0.33 6.88
C VAL A 96 14.40 0.21 5.93
N ARG A 97 15.59 -0.39 5.95
CA ARG A 97 16.71 -0.05 5.10
C ARG A 97 17.16 -1.25 4.29
N PHE A 98 17.59 -0.97 3.07
CA PHE A 98 18.22 -1.92 2.16
C PHE A 98 19.47 -1.29 1.54
N SER A 99 20.39 -2.18 1.17
CA SER A 99 21.44 -1.92 0.19
C SER A 99 20.90 -2.33 -1.18
N THR A 100 20.97 -1.46 -2.17
CA THR A 100 20.48 -1.68 -3.54
C THR A 100 21.61 -1.48 -4.54
N LYS A 101 21.50 -2.16 -5.69
CA LYS A 101 22.33 -1.91 -6.88
C LYS A 101 21.53 -1.16 -7.93
N ASP A 102 22.21 -0.61 -8.93
CA ASP A 102 21.54 -0.11 -10.13
C ASP A 102 20.63 -1.19 -10.73
N ASP A 103 19.44 -0.78 -11.16
CA ASP A 103 18.36 -1.63 -11.68
C ASP A 103 17.81 -2.68 -10.69
N GLU A 104 17.97 -2.49 -9.36
CA GLU A 104 17.37 -3.35 -8.33
C GLU A 104 16.09 -2.75 -7.74
N ASP A 105 14.95 -3.38 -8.03
CA ASP A 105 13.65 -2.97 -7.49
C ASP A 105 13.31 -3.65 -6.14
N ILE A 106 12.81 -2.84 -5.20
CA ILE A 106 12.18 -3.33 -3.98
C ILE A 106 10.67 -3.38 -4.17
N LEU A 107 10.12 -4.59 -4.12
CA LEU A 107 8.68 -4.81 -4.28
C LEU A 107 8.01 -4.98 -2.91
N ILE A 108 6.81 -4.42 -2.75
CA ILE A 108 6.05 -4.54 -1.50
C ILE A 108 4.60 -4.91 -1.78
N LYS A 109 4.12 -5.96 -1.14
CA LYS A 109 2.71 -6.34 -1.14
C LYS A 109 2.08 -5.99 0.19
N VAL A 110 0.99 -5.21 0.18
CA VAL A 110 0.30 -4.76 1.39
C VAL A 110 -1.16 -5.20 1.35
N GLY A 111 -1.52 -6.18 2.19
CA GLY A 111 -2.91 -6.56 2.41
C GLY A 111 -3.55 -5.73 3.52
N ILE A 112 -4.84 -5.42 3.39
CA ILE A 112 -5.63 -4.76 4.43
C ILE A 112 -6.88 -5.55 4.82
N SER A 113 -7.39 -5.30 6.03
CA SER A 113 -8.60 -5.91 6.57
C SER A 113 -9.22 -5.04 7.66
N ALA A 114 -10.55 -4.98 7.72
CA ALA A 114 -11.26 -4.35 8.82
C ALA A 114 -11.45 -5.27 10.06
N VAL A 115 -11.08 -6.56 9.93
CA VAL A 115 -11.42 -7.59 10.93
C VAL A 115 -10.20 -8.04 11.73
N SER A 116 -9.10 -8.38 11.06
CA SER A 116 -7.89 -8.89 11.70
C SER A 116 -6.67 -8.86 10.79
N VAL A 117 -5.50 -9.02 11.38
CA VAL A 117 -4.21 -9.11 10.69
C VAL A 117 -4.11 -10.38 9.84
N GLU A 118 -4.61 -11.49 10.33
CA GLU A 118 -4.67 -12.76 9.59
C GLU A 118 -5.56 -12.60 8.36
N GLY A 119 -6.66 -11.85 8.47
CA GLY A 119 -7.49 -11.47 7.33
C GLY A 119 -6.71 -10.67 6.28
N ALA A 120 -5.91 -9.68 6.72
CA ALA A 120 -5.07 -8.88 5.85
C ALA A 120 -4.01 -9.73 5.13
N LYS A 121 -3.32 -10.62 5.87
CA LYS A 121 -2.35 -11.57 5.33
C LYS A 121 -2.96 -12.52 4.31
N ASN A 122 -4.11 -13.10 4.64
CA ASN A 122 -4.85 -13.99 3.74
C ASN A 122 -5.29 -13.28 2.46
N ASN A 123 -5.74 -12.02 2.55
CA ASN A 123 -6.08 -11.22 1.38
C ASN A 123 -4.85 -11.04 0.48
N ARG A 124 -3.70 -10.66 1.06
CA ARG A 124 -2.43 -10.49 0.32
C ARG A 124 -2.03 -11.76 -0.42
N GLN A 125 -2.02 -12.88 0.28
CA GLN A 125 -1.57 -14.17 -0.28
C GLN A 125 -2.52 -14.70 -1.36
N LYS A 126 -3.83 -14.52 -1.20
CA LYS A 126 -4.83 -14.99 -2.17
C LYS A 126 -4.89 -14.13 -3.42
N GLU A 127 -4.81 -12.81 -3.26
CA GLU A 127 -4.95 -11.89 -4.39
C GLU A 127 -3.64 -11.72 -5.17
N ILE A 128 -2.48 -11.72 -4.49
CA ILE A 128 -1.16 -11.53 -5.13
C ILE A 128 -0.16 -12.57 -4.58
N PRO A 129 -0.23 -13.83 -5.03
CA PRO A 129 0.65 -14.89 -4.55
C PRO A 129 2.10 -14.73 -5.03
N GLY A 130 2.30 -14.20 -6.25
CA GLY A 130 3.62 -14.01 -6.87
C GLY A 130 4.22 -12.62 -6.65
N TRP A 131 5.30 -12.34 -7.40
CA TRP A 131 6.02 -11.07 -7.43
C TRP A 131 6.10 -10.44 -8.82
N ASP A 132 5.26 -10.89 -9.76
CA ASP A 132 5.20 -10.35 -11.12
C ASP A 132 4.36 -9.07 -11.15
N PHE A 133 5.03 -7.92 -10.99
CA PHE A 133 4.39 -6.61 -10.92
C PHE A 133 3.65 -6.27 -12.22
N GLU A 134 4.29 -6.46 -13.37
CA GLU A 134 3.71 -6.18 -14.68
C GLU A 134 2.47 -7.02 -14.95
N LYS A 135 2.46 -8.29 -14.54
CA LYS A 135 1.24 -9.11 -14.63
C LYS A 135 0.10 -8.51 -13.81
N VAL A 136 0.36 -8.09 -12.57
CA VAL A 136 -0.68 -7.49 -11.72
C VAL A 136 -1.20 -6.18 -12.31
N VAL A 137 -0.33 -5.33 -12.84
CA VAL A 137 -0.72 -4.09 -13.53
C VAL A 137 -1.57 -4.39 -14.76
N ASN A 138 -1.19 -5.37 -15.57
CA ASN A 138 -1.93 -5.75 -16.77
C ASN A 138 -3.28 -6.39 -16.45
N ASP A 139 -3.36 -7.22 -15.42
CA ASP A 139 -4.62 -7.81 -14.95
C ASP A 139 -5.56 -6.73 -14.41
N ALA A 140 -5.04 -5.75 -13.66
CA ALA A 140 -5.83 -4.59 -13.21
C ALA A 140 -6.34 -3.74 -14.39
N ARG A 141 -5.48 -3.47 -15.40
CA ARG A 141 -5.89 -2.76 -16.63
C ARG A 141 -6.97 -3.51 -17.40
N LYS A 142 -6.86 -4.83 -17.53
CA LYS A 142 -7.87 -5.66 -18.19
C LYS A 142 -9.21 -5.61 -17.43
N ALA A 143 -9.19 -5.70 -16.10
CA ALA A 143 -10.39 -5.59 -15.28
C ALA A 143 -11.08 -4.22 -15.48
N TRP A 144 -10.30 -3.13 -15.45
CA TRP A 144 -10.81 -1.79 -15.74
C TRP A 144 -11.41 -1.66 -17.14
N ASN A 145 -10.70 -2.14 -18.17
CA ASN A 145 -11.19 -2.09 -19.54
C ASN A 145 -12.47 -2.92 -19.74
N SER A 146 -12.61 -4.05 -19.03
CA SER A 146 -13.82 -4.87 -19.06
C SER A 146 -15.03 -4.13 -18.49
N GLU A 147 -14.87 -3.39 -17.39
CA GLU A 147 -15.98 -2.63 -16.79
C GLU A 147 -16.33 -1.37 -17.58
N LEU A 148 -15.31 -0.61 -18.02
CA LEU A 148 -15.52 0.60 -18.83
C LEU A 148 -16.08 0.28 -20.23
N GLY A 149 -15.69 -0.87 -20.80
CA GLY A 149 -16.15 -1.33 -22.10
C GLY A 149 -17.61 -1.78 -22.16
N ARG A 150 -18.31 -1.90 -21.02
CA ARG A 150 -19.75 -2.26 -21.00
C ARG A 150 -20.65 -1.16 -21.56
N ILE A 151 -20.12 0.05 -21.71
CA ILE A 151 -20.82 1.20 -22.27
C ILE A 151 -20.09 1.58 -23.57
N GLU A 152 -20.46 0.92 -24.67
CA GLU A 152 -19.93 1.25 -26.00
C GLU A 152 -20.58 2.54 -26.50
N VAL A 153 -19.78 3.58 -26.72
CA VAL A 153 -20.25 4.87 -27.22
C VAL A 153 -19.46 5.21 -28.47
N ASP A 154 -20.14 5.19 -29.60
CA ASP A 154 -19.58 5.65 -30.86
C ASP A 154 -19.73 7.19 -30.94
N ASP A 155 -18.68 7.90 -30.55
CA ASP A 155 -18.56 9.35 -30.73
C ASP A 155 -17.29 9.64 -31.57
N PRO A 156 -17.40 10.39 -32.69
CA PRO A 156 -16.26 10.72 -33.53
C PRO A 156 -15.24 11.67 -32.86
N ASP A 157 -15.59 12.29 -31.73
CA ASP A 157 -14.74 13.22 -31.00
C ASP A 157 -13.95 12.53 -29.87
N LYS A 158 -12.62 12.58 -29.96
CA LYS A 158 -11.70 11.94 -29.01
C LYS A 158 -11.68 12.61 -27.64
N ASP A 159 -11.91 13.92 -27.57
CA ASP A 159 -11.89 14.66 -26.30
C ASP A 159 -13.16 14.36 -25.49
N ARG A 160 -14.31 14.25 -26.17
CA ARG A 160 -15.56 13.81 -25.55
C ARG A 160 -15.51 12.36 -25.08
N LYS A 161 -14.78 11.48 -25.79
CA LYS A 161 -14.48 10.12 -25.33
C LYS A 161 -13.64 10.14 -24.06
N SER A 162 -12.56 10.93 -24.02
CA SER A 162 -11.68 11.05 -22.84
C SER A 162 -12.43 11.55 -21.61
N ILE A 163 -13.15 12.68 -21.72
CA ILE A 163 -13.94 13.27 -20.62
C ILE A 163 -14.96 12.29 -20.06
N ARG A 164 -15.63 11.49 -20.92
CA ARG A 164 -16.61 10.49 -20.47
C ARG A 164 -15.95 9.27 -19.84
N HIS A 165 -14.83 8.76 -20.36
CA HIS A 165 -14.10 7.67 -19.72
C HIS A 165 -13.64 8.08 -18.33
N THR A 166 -13.09 9.30 -18.18
CA THR A 166 -12.74 9.88 -16.89
C THR A 166 -13.98 9.98 -15.97
N ALA A 167 -15.10 10.50 -16.47
CA ALA A 167 -16.34 10.57 -15.69
C ALA A 167 -16.87 9.18 -15.27
N LEU A 168 -16.78 8.18 -16.14
CA LEU A 168 -17.13 6.79 -15.82
C LEU A 168 -16.20 6.20 -14.78
N THR A 169 -14.90 6.51 -14.79
CA THR A 169 -14.01 6.14 -13.68
C THR A 169 -14.52 6.74 -12.36
N TYR A 170 -14.96 8.01 -12.35
CA TYR A 170 -15.44 8.74 -11.17
C TYR A 170 -16.87 8.39 -10.70
N THR A 171 -17.70 7.76 -11.53
CA THR A 171 -19.07 7.36 -11.16
C THR A 171 -19.09 5.85 -10.93
N PRO A 172 -19.86 5.35 -9.95
CA PRO A 172 -19.51 4.43 -8.84
C PRO A 172 -18.21 3.58 -8.79
N TYR A 173 -17.37 3.48 -9.82
CA TYR A 173 -16.24 2.51 -9.81
C TYR A 173 -15.11 2.87 -8.84
N PHE A 174 -14.90 4.15 -8.49
CA PHE A 174 -14.02 4.53 -7.38
C PHE A 174 -14.56 4.14 -5.99
N HIS A 175 -15.86 3.87 -5.85
CA HIS A 175 -16.44 3.37 -4.59
C HIS A 175 -16.24 1.85 -4.42
N PHE A 176 -15.84 1.15 -5.49
CA PHE A 176 -15.46 -0.26 -5.48
C PHE A 176 -13.96 -0.38 -5.79
N GLY A 177 -13.12 -0.45 -4.75
CA GLY A 177 -11.66 -0.46 -4.85
C GLY A 177 -11.08 -1.53 -5.80
N ILE A 178 -10.78 -1.10 -7.03
CA ILE A 178 -9.86 -1.80 -7.94
C ILE A 178 -8.50 -1.09 -7.81
N LEU A 179 -7.62 -1.65 -6.98
CA LEU A 179 -6.29 -1.11 -6.69
C LEU A 179 -5.31 -1.44 -7.83
N SER A 180 -4.52 -0.44 -8.21
CA SER A 180 -3.44 -0.50 -9.21
C SER A 180 -2.10 -0.81 -8.55
N GLY A 181 -1.17 -1.41 -9.30
CA GLY A 181 0.25 -1.39 -8.93
C GLY A 181 0.79 0.04 -9.03
N GLN A 182 1.65 0.45 -8.09
CA GLN A 182 2.28 1.78 -8.09
C GLN A 182 3.79 1.65 -8.19
N ARG A 183 4.38 2.16 -9.29
CA ARG A 183 5.83 2.31 -9.47
C ARG A 183 6.26 3.69 -8.97
N ILE A 184 7.30 3.74 -8.13
CA ILE A 184 7.80 4.98 -7.52
C ILE A 184 9.32 5.04 -7.75
N PRO A 185 9.81 5.95 -8.60
CA PRO A 185 11.24 6.20 -8.71
C PRO A 185 11.71 6.95 -7.45
N CYS A 186 12.70 6.40 -6.76
CA CYS A 186 13.31 7.03 -5.59
C CYS A 186 14.49 7.90 -6.05
N LEU A 187 14.47 9.17 -5.63
CA LEU A 187 15.59 10.07 -5.86
C LEU A 187 16.78 9.69 -4.94
N PRO A 188 18.03 9.93 -5.37
CA PRO A 188 19.22 9.71 -4.56
C PRO A 188 19.25 10.58 -3.29
#